data_AF-A0A9N9JHS2-F1
#
_entry.id   AF-A0A9N9JHS2-F1
#
_cell.length_a   1.000
_cell.length_b   1.000
_cell.length_c   1.000
_cell.angle_alpha   90.00
_cell.angle_beta   90.00
_cell.angle_gamma   90.00
#
_symmetry.space_group_name_H-M   'P 1'
#
loop_
_entity.id
_entity.type
_entity.pdbx_description
1 polymer ?
#
loop_
_entity_poly.entity_id
_entity_poly.type
_entity_poly.pdbx_seq_one_letter_code
_entity_poly.pdbx_strand_id
1 'polypeptide(L)'
;VALGAYANPMLYVNKTFRCILVLDESKLQKADPPLLNRFEKQKMSIEDMLTDEQRGIVRDLNTWAKQMATLVGKNNIARQEFTLQDLFIGYDPEETLQSLVIDVMHKHEGKTREEIVSLCKESLIAIASADGIVRATKSAMEKQESLRWKLVYFPSAESNNQHHDHLADYFMALFFEVGVGNPDPLLVIVNTFSNINTDVKKCLDMILRVQVDKLSTFRTEAQLQNR
;
A
#
# COMPACT_ATOMS: atom_id res chain seq x y z
N VAL A 1 5.54 -37.25 -4.05
CA VAL A 1 5.02 -36.48 -2.90
C VAL A 1 4.78 -37.46 -1.76
N ALA A 2 5.10 -37.08 -0.54
CA ALA A 2 4.90 -37.93 0.64
C ALA A 2 4.05 -37.21 1.68
N LEU A 3 3.23 -37.98 2.40
CA LEU A 3 2.44 -37.51 3.53
C LEU A 3 2.63 -38.49 4.68
N GLY A 4 3.42 -38.08 5.69
CA GLY A 4 3.87 -38.97 6.76
C GLY A 4 4.73 -40.12 6.21
N ALA A 5 4.39 -41.36 6.58
CA ALA A 5 5.08 -42.57 6.10
C ALA A 5 4.69 -42.99 4.67
N TYR A 6 3.63 -42.39 4.09
CA TYR A 6 3.16 -42.72 2.76
C TYR A 6 3.88 -41.87 1.72
N ALA A 7 4.80 -42.48 0.98
CA ALA A 7 5.46 -41.85 -0.17
C ALA A 7 4.86 -42.39 -1.46
N ASN A 8 4.34 -41.50 -2.32
CA ASN A 8 4.03 -41.85 -3.71
C ASN A 8 5.20 -41.38 -4.62
N PRO A 9 6.05 -42.30 -5.08
CA PRO A 9 7.21 -41.97 -5.91
C PRO A 9 6.85 -41.74 -7.38
N MET A 10 5.66 -42.16 -7.84
CA MET A 10 5.24 -42.11 -9.26
C MET A 10 4.23 -41.01 -9.55
N LEU A 11 4.43 -39.83 -8.97
CA LEU A 11 3.65 -38.65 -9.34
C LEU A 11 4.25 -38.02 -10.58
N TYR A 12 3.43 -37.89 -11.61
CA TYR A 12 3.80 -37.17 -12.81
C TYR A 12 4.01 -35.68 -12.49
N VAL A 13 5.16 -35.15 -12.89
CA VAL A 13 5.48 -33.72 -12.81
C VAL A 13 5.49 -33.16 -14.22
N ASN A 14 4.69 -32.12 -14.46
CA ASN A 14 4.65 -31.46 -15.75
C ASN A 14 6.01 -30.82 -16.07
N LYS A 15 6.46 -30.86 -17.33
CA LYS A 15 7.73 -30.27 -17.78
C LYS A 15 7.82 -28.76 -17.53
N THR A 16 6.69 -28.05 -17.47
CA THR A 16 6.64 -26.60 -17.20
C THR A 16 6.52 -26.26 -15.71
N PHE A 17 6.45 -27.27 -14.83
CA PHE A 17 6.36 -27.05 -13.39
C PHE A 17 7.59 -26.30 -12.88
N ARG A 18 7.35 -25.21 -12.13
CA ARG A 18 8.37 -24.43 -11.43
C ARG A 18 8.01 -24.41 -9.94
N CYS A 19 9.03 -24.51 -9.10
CA CYS A 19 8.89 -24.37 -7.65
C CYS A 19 9.81 -23.23 -7.21
N ILE A 20 9.22 -22.21 -6.59
CA ILE A 20 9.93 -21.05 -6.05
C ILE A 20 9.80 -21.12 -4.54
N LEU A 21 10.93 -21.04 -3.85
CA LEU A 21 11.00 -20.97 -2.40
C LEU A 21 11.41 -19.55 -2.01
N VAL A 22 10.49 -18.79 -1.42
CA VAL A 22 10.78 -17.46 -0.87
C VAL A 22 11.16 -17.62 0.60
N LEU A 23 12.34 -17.14 0.97
CA LEU A 23 12.86 -17.21 2.33
C LEU A 23 13.44 -15.86 2.73
N ASP A 24 13.08 -15.42 3.94
CA ASP A 24 13.72 -14.28 4.58
C ASP A 24 15.20 -14.59 4.89
N GLU A 25 16.09 -13.70 4.49
CA GLU A 25 17.54 -13.83 4.70
C GLU A 25 17.89 -14.06 6.18
N SER A 26 17.13 -13.45 7.10
CA SER A 26 17.33 -13.62 8.55
C SER A 26 17.13 -15.07 9.03
N LYS A 27 16.38 -15.88 8.25
CA LYS A 27 16.08 -17.28 8.54
C LYS A 27 16.96 -18.26 7.77
N LEU A 28 17.82 -17.77 6.87
CA LEU A 28 18.66 -18.61 6.01
C LEU A 28 19.58 -19.53 6.82
N GLN A 29 20.17 -19.03 7.91
CA GLN A 29 21.06 -19.81 8.79
C GLN A 29 20.34 -20.97 9.50
N LYS A 30 19.03 -20.89 9.67
CA LYS A 30 18.20 -21.91 10.33
C LYS A 30 17.61 -22.92 9.36
N ALA A 31 17.74 -22.68 8.05
CA ALA A 31 17.19 -23.55 7.02
C ALA A 31 18.07 -24.80 6.82
N ASP A 32 17.42 -25.91 6.49
CA ASP A 32 18.09 -27.20 6.32
C ASP A 32 19.04 -27.18 5.10
N PRO A 33 20.35 -27.40 5.26
CA PRO A 33 21.31 -27.28 4.16
C PRO A 33 21.02 -28.18 2.93
N PRO A 34 20.60 -29.45 3.07
CA PRO A 34 20.16 -30.28 1.96
C PRO A 34 18.99 -29.69 1.16
N LEU A 35 18.05 -29.00 1.82
CA LEU A 35 16.99 -28.28 1.12
C LEU A 35 17.58 -27.14 0.31
N LEU A 36 18.39 -26.29 0.93
CA LEU A 36 19.03 -25.17 0.25
C LEU A 36 19.85 -25.64 -0.97
N ASN A 37 20.60 -26.73 -0.84
CA ASN A 37 21.43 -27.29 -1.92
C ASN A 37 20.64 -27.78 -3.15
N ARG A 38 19.32 -27.96 -3.05
CA ARG A 38 18.45 -28.37 -4.17
C ARG A 38 17.87 -27.19 -4.96
N PHE A 39 18.00 -25.97 -4.46
CA PHE A 39 17.51 -24.76 -5.12
C PHE A 39 18.66 -23.89 -5.61
N GLU A 40 18.45 -23.21 -6.73
CA GLU A 40 19.25 -22.05 -7.14
C GLU A 40 18.94 -20.89 -6.18
N LYS A 41 19.96 -20.16 -5.74
CA LYS A 41 19.81 -19.06 -4.77
C LYS A 41 19.92 -17.75 -5.50
N GLN A 42 18.94 -16.89 -5.28
CA GLN A 42 18.95 -15.52 -5.73
C GLN A 42 18.63 -14.65 -4.51
N LYS A 43 19.48 -13.67 -4.24
CA LYS A 43 19.21 -12.63 -3.25
C LYS A 43 18.66 -11.43 -4.01
N MET A 44 17.52 -10.92 -3.57
CA MET A 44 16.85 -9.80 -4.22
C MET A 44 16.22 -8.94 -3.13
N SER A 45 16.64 -7.68 -3.06
CA SER A 45 15.91 -6.64 -2.34
C SER A 45 15.09 -5.80 -3.32
N ILE A 46 14.10 -5.06 -2.81
CA ILE A 46 13.33 -4.14 -3.66
C ILE A 46 14.22 -3.05 -4.28
N GLU A 47 15.26 -2.62 -3.58
CA GLU A 47 16.23 -1.63 -4.07
C GLU A 47 17.07 -2.17 -5.24
N ASP A 48 17.36 -3.49 -5.25
CA ASP A 48 18.09 -4.14 -6.34
C ASP A 48 17.25 -4.23 -7.62
N MET A 49 15.92 -4.14 -7.51
CA MET A 49 15.00 -4.21 -8.64
C MET A 49 14.76 -2.85 -9.32
N LEU A 50 15.20 -1.75 -8.70
CA LEU A 50 14.93 -0.41 -9.23
C LEU A 50 15.85 -0.06 -10.41
N THR A 51 15.26 0.49 -11.46
CA THR A 51 16.01 1.19 -12.50
C THR A 51 16.57 2.52 -11.97
N ASP A 52 17.56 3.09 -12.65
CA ASP A 52 18.14 4.38 -12.24
C ASP A 52 17.10 5.52 -12.26
N GLU A 53 16.14 5.47 -13.19
CA GLU A 53 15.03 6.41 -13.24
C GLU A 53 14.10 6.26 -12.01
N GLN A 54 13.69 5.03 -11.70
CA GLN A 54 12.86 4.74 -10.53
C GLN A 54 13.56 5.19 -9.24
N ARG A 55 14.86 4.92 -9.11
CA ARG A 55 15.66 5.37 -7.96
C ARG A 55 15.71 6.89 -7.84
N GLY A 56 15.77 7.60 -8.97
CA GLY A 56 15.65 9.06 -9.00
C GLY A 56 14.33 9.55 -8.42
N ILE A 57 13.21 8.98 -8.87
CA ILE A 57 11.86 9.32 -8.39
C ILE A 57 11.71 9.01 -6.90
N VAL A 58 12.19 7.85 -6.43
CA VAL A 58 12.15 7.47 -5.00
C VAL A 58 12.87 8.51 -4.14
N ARG A 59 14.03 9.02 -4.56
CA ARG A 59 14.77 10.06 -3.82
C ARG A 59 14.00 11.38 -3.76
N ASP A 60 13.36 11.78 -4.85
CA ASP A 60 12.55 13.00 -4.91
C ASP A 60 11.34 12.88 -3.97
N LEU A 61 10.63 11.74 -4.02
CA LEU A 61 9.49 11.47 -3.14
C LEU A 61 9.90 11.41 -1.67
N ASN A 62 11.03 10.80 -1.34
CA ASN A 62 11.54 10.76 0.03
C ASN A 62 11.86 12.17 0.57
N THR A 63 12.47 13.01 -0.28
CA THR A 63 12.77 14.40 0.09
C THR A 63 11.49 15.17 0.33
N TRP A 64 10.51 15.05 -0.57
CA TRP A 64 9.20 15.67 -0.46
C TRP A 64 8.45 15.21 0.81
N ALA A 65 8.39 13.91 1.07
CA ALA A 65 7.74 13.33 2.24
C ALA A 65 8.37 13.84 3.55
N LYS A 66 9.71 13.92 3.60
CA LYS A 66 10.43 14.47 4.76
C LYS A 66 10.15 15.95 4.97
N GLN A 67 10.08 16.74 3.89
CA GLN A 67 9.67 18.15 4.00
C GLN A 67 8.27 18.28 4.58
N MET A 68 7.34 17.40 4.16
CA MET A 68 5.96 17.37 4.64
C MET A 68 5.85 17.06 6.14
N ALA A 69 6.68 16.14 6.65
CA ALA A 69 6.69 15.78 8.06
C ALA A 69 7.49 16.77 8.95
N THR A 70 8.36 17.59 8.36
CA THR A 70 9.23 18.50 9.14
C THR A 70 8.50 19.79 9.50
N LEU A 71 8.19 20.00 10.77
CA LEU A 71 7.56 21.23 11.26
C LEU A 71 8.55 22.40 11.37
N VAL A 72 8.15 23.58 10.87
CA VAL A 72 8.91 24.82 11.03
C VAL A 72 8.34 25.61 12.21
N GLY A 73 9.06 25.63 13.33
CA GLY A 73 8.68 26.40 14.52
C GLY A 73 8.95 27.91 14.37
N LYS A 74 8.35 28.73 15.25
CA LYS A 74 8.56 30.20 15.28
C LYS A 74 10.03 30.63 15.42
N ASN A 75 10.90 29.76 15.90
CA ASN A 75 12.34 30.01 16.07
C ASN A 75 13.20 29.29 15.01
N ASN A 76 12.60 28.77 13.92
CA ASN A 76 13.28 27.98 12.87
C ASN A 76 14.01 26.71 13.35
N ILE A 77 13.72 26.25 14.57
CA ILE A 77 14.23 24.96 15.08
C ILE A 77 13.22 23.87 14.71
N ALA A 78 13.65 22.91 13.89
CA ALA A 78 12.87 21.73 13.59
C ALA A 78 12.65 20.92 14.88
N ARG A 79 11.39 20.70 15.26
CA ARG A 79 11.04 19.79 16.36
C ARG A 79 10.65 18.46 15.74
N GLN A 80 11.52 17.47 15.82
CA GLN A 80 11.27 16.11 15.34
C GLN A 80 10.36 15.35 16.32
N GLU A 81 9.07 15.65 16.30
CA GLU A 81 8.05 14.85 17.01
C GLU A 81 7.09 14.12 16.05
N PHE A 82 7.24 14.31 14.74
CA PHE A 82 6.32 13.77 13.74
C PHE A 82 7.10 13.06 12.63
N THR A 83 6.87 11.75 12.50
CA THR A 83 7.57 10.88 11.56
C THR A 83 6.74 10.61 10.31
N LEU A 84 7.36 10.00 9.29
CA LEU A 84 6.63 9.54 8.09
C LEU A 84 5.59 8.46 8.43
N GLN A 85 5.82 7.67 9.48
CA GLN A 85 4.89 6.63 9.95
C GLN A 85 3.66 7.23 10.64
N ASP A 86 3.81 8.42 11.25
CA ASP A 86 2.67 9.17 11.80
C ASP A 86 1.89 9.89 10.70
N LEU A 87 2.58 10.32 9.63
CA LEU A 87 1.98 10.99 8.49
C LEU A 87 1.24 10.02 7.57
N PHE A 88 1.86 8.92 7.19
CA PHE A 88 1.37 7.97 6.21
C PHE A 88 1.11 6.63 6.90
N ILE A 89 -0.16 6.22 6.92
CA ILE A 89 -0.60 5.01 7.62
C ILE A 89 -0.06 3.77 6.91
N GLY A 90 0.72 2.96 7.64
CA GLY A 90 1.37 1.76 7.10
C GLY A 90 2.68 2.03 6.37
N TYR A 91 3.27 3.23 6.53
CA TYR A 91 4.53 3.58 5.88
C TYR A 91 5.71 2.75 6.42
N ASP A 92 6.31 2.00 5.51
CA ASP A 92 7.57 1.30 5.69
C ASP A 92 8.73 2.09 5.05
N PRO A 93 9.77 2.46 5.82
CA PRO A 93 10.91 3.23 5.31
C PRO A 93 11.75 2.54 4.23
N GLU A 94 11.71 1.22 4.14
CA GLU A 94 12.54 0.43 3.23
C GLU A 94 11.78 0.02 1.96
N GLU A 95 10.45 -0.08 2.01
CA GLU A 95 9.66 -0.65 0.90
C GLU A 95 8.60 0.28 0.30
N THR A 96 8.05 1.25 1.05
CA THR A 96 6.82 1.93 0.62
C THR A 96 7.00 2.77 -0.64
N LEU A 97 8.05 3.58 -0.70
CA LEU A 97 8.28 4.47 -1.84
C LEU A 97 8.70 3.67 -3.07
N GLN A 98 9.54 2.66 -2.90
CA GLN A 98 10.01 1.78 -3.96
C GLN A 98 8.85 1.01 -4.58
N SER A 99 8.03 0.37 -3.75
CA SER A 99 6.84 -0.38 -4.19
C SER A 99 5.86 0.52 -4.93
N LEU A 100 5.62 1.72 -4.40
CA LEU A 100 4.73 2.69 -5.01
C LEU A 100 5.21 3.13 -6.40
N VAL A 101 6.50 3.47 -6.53
CA VAL A 101 7.06 3.91 -7.81
C VAL A 101 7.01 2.79 -8.85
N ILE A 102 7.34 1.55 -8.46
CA ILE A 102 7.24 0.38 -9.35
C ILE A 102 5.79 0.22 -9.83
N ASP A 103 4.83 0.23 -8.90
CA ASP A 103 3.40 0.03 -9.21
C ASP A 103 2.83 1.13 -10.10
N VAL A 104 3.10 2.41 -9.78
CA VAL A 104 2.59 3.57 -10.55
C VAL A 104 3.20 3.60 -11.95
N MET A 105 4.49 3.33 -12.11
CA MET A 105 5.13 3.31 -13.43
C MET A 105 4.60 2.15 -14.29
N HIS A 106 4.37 0.98 -13.70
CA HIS A 106 3.79 -0.16 -14.40
C HIS A 106 2.33 0.10 -14.81
N LYS A 107 1.51 0.71 -13.94
CA LYS A 107 0.11 1.04 -14.25
C LYS A 107 -0.05 2.17 -15.26
N HIS A 108 0.96 3.04 -15.38
CA HIS A 108 0.91 4.23 -16.23
C HIS A 108 2.09 4.30 -17.19
N GLU A 109 2.35 3.21 -17.90
CA GLU A 109 3.38 3.15 -18.93
C GLU A 109 3.21 4.26 -19.97
N GLY A 110 4.30 4.95 -20.30
CA GLY A 110 4.33 6.03 -21.28
C GLY A 110 4.06 7.44 -20.73
N LYS A 111 3.71 7.59 -19.44
CA LYS A 111 3.62 8.90 -18.78
C LYS A 111 5.00 9.51 -18.52
N THR A 112 5.07 10.83 -18.41
CA THR A 112 6.33 11.53 -18.09
C THR A 112 6.69 11.35 -16.62
N ARG A 113 7.98 11.56 -16.30
CA ARG A 113 8.47 11.52 -14.92
C ARG A 113 7.67 12.44 -13.99
N GLU A 114 7.31 13.63 -14.43
CA GLU A 114 6.56 14.61 -13.64
C GLU A 114 5.14 14.11 -13.32
N GLU A 115 4.48 13.48 -14.29
CA GLU A 115 3.16 12.88 -14.09
C GLU A 115 3.23 11.71 -13.11
N ILE A 116 4.24 10.84 -13.25
CA ILE A 116 4.48 9.72 -12.31
C ILE A 116 4.72 10.25 -10.90
N VAL A 117 5.57 11.27 -10.73
CA VAL A 117 5.80 11.90 -9.42
C VAL A 117 4.50 12.45 -8.84
N SER A 118 3.64 13.10 -9.66
CA SER A 118 2.35 13.60 -9.18
C SER A 118 1.44 12.47 -8.69
N LEU A 119 1.31 11.38 -9.47
CA LEU A 119 0.49 10.22 -9.12
C LEU A 119 0.98 9.50 -7.86
N CYS A 120 2.31 9.38 -7.71
CA CYS A 120 2.91 8.85 -6.49
C CYS A 120 2.58 9.73 -5.28
N LYS A 121 2.71 11.05 -5.40
CA LYS A 121 2.35 11.97 -4.30
C LYS A 121 0.85 11.87 -3.97
N GLU A 122 -0.03 11.85 -4.97
CA GLU A 122 -1.48 11.63 -4.76
C GLU A 122 -1.74 10.33 -4.00
N SER A 123 -1.10 9.24 -4.39
CA SER A 123 -1.22 7.93 -3.72
C SER A 123 -0.74 7.97 -2.26
N LEU A 124 0.36 8.69 -1.97
CA LEU A 124 0.82 8.90 -0.60
C LEU A 124 -0.18 9.72 0.23
N ILE A 125 -0.78 10.77 -0.36
CA ILE A 125 -1.82 11.56 0.31
C ILE A 125 -3.06 10.70 0.62
N ALA A 126 -3.37 9.70 -0.21
CA ALA A 126 -4.51 8.79 0.02
C ALA A 126 -4.35 7.94 1.30
N ILE A 127 -3.12 7.70 1.76
CA ILE A 127 -2.85 6.98 3.01
C ILE A 127 -2.45 7.92 4.15
N ALA A 128 -2.53 9.23 3.96
CA ALA A 128 -2.14 10.17 4.98
C ALA A 128 -3.15 10.26 6.13
N SER A 129 -2.68 10.55 7.34
CA SER A 129 -3.51 10.91 8.48
C SER A 129 -4.09 12.32 8.32
N ALA A 130 -5.35 12.51 8.70
CA ALA A 130 -6.02 13.81 8.60
C ALA A 130 -5.28 14.89 9.40
N ASP A 131 -4.77 14.56 10.60
CA ASP A 131 -3.97 15.49 11.40
C ASP A 131 -2.59 15.73 10.76
N GLY A 132 -1.98 14.72 10.13
CA GLY A 132 -0.76 14.85 9.34
C GLY A 132 -0.89 15.86 8.20
N ILE A 133 -2.01 15.83 7.45
CA ILE A 133 -2.28 16.81 6.39
C ILE A 133 -2.45 18.22 6.97
N VAL A 134 -3.16 18.37 8.09
CA VAL A 134 -3.29 19.68 8.75
C VAL A 134 -1.94 20.20 9.23
N ARG A 135 -1.09 19.33 9.81
CA ARG A 135 0.27 19.66 10.25
C ARG A 135 1.16 20.06 9.07
N ALA A 136 1.03 19.40 7.92
CA ALA A 136 1.80 19.69 6.71
C ALA A 136 1.66 21.15 6.24
N THR A 137 0.55 21.82 6.54
CA THR A 137 0.37 23.27 6.25
C THR A 137 1.32 24.20 7.03
N LYS A 138 1.98 23.67 8.06
CA LYS A 138 2.99 24.33 8.89
C LYS A 138 4.36 23.66 8.78
N SER A 139 4.55 22.82 7.76
CA SER A 139 5.79 22.10 7.51
C SER A 139 6.81 22.94 6.76
N ALA A 140 7.96 22.34 6.45
CA ALA A 140 9.02 22.92 5.63
C ALA A 140 8.66 22.96 4.13
N MET A 141 7.52 22.42 3.73
CA MET A 141 7.02 22.51 2.36
C MET A 141 6.64 23.94 1.97
N GLU A 142 6.62 24.20 0.66
CA GLU A 142 6.06 25.42 0.14
C GLU A 142 4.58 25.57 0.53
N LYS A 143 4.18 26.79 0.90
CA LYS A 143 2.81 27.09 1.31
C LYS A 143 1.79 26.77 0.21
N GLN A 144 2.11 27.02 -1.06
CA GLN A 144 1.20 26.71 -2.18
C GLN A 144 1.03 25.19 -2.33
N GLU A 145 2.12 24.43 -2.27
CA GLU A 145 2.08 22.98 -2.39
C GLU A 145 1.35 22.32 -1.22
N SER A 146 1.61 22.74 0.02
CA SER A 146 0.91 22.21 1.19
C SER A 146 -0.60 22.50 1.17
N LEU A 147 -1.01 23.68 0.69
CA LEU A 147 -2.43 24.00 0.50
C LEU A 147 -3.07 23.15 -0.61
N ARG A 148 -2.35 22.88 -1.70
CA ARG A 148 -2.82 21.98 -2.76
C ARG A 148 -3.14 20.59 -2.19
N TRP A 149 -2.22 20.00 -1.44
CA TRP A 149 -2.42 18.66 -0.86
C TRP A 149 -3.51 18.62 0.20
N LYS A 150 -3.67 19.70 0.97
CA LYS A 150 -4.82 19.85 1.87
C LYS A 150 -6.14 19.80 1.10
N LEU A 151 -6.23 20.47 -0.06
CA LEU A 151 -7.45 20.45 -0.88
C LEU A 151 -7.69 19.06 -1.49
N VAL A 152 -6.64 18.38 -1.95
CA VAL A 152 -6.73 16.99 -2.46
C VAL A 152 -7.24 16.02 -1.39
N TYR A 153 -6.84 16.20 -0.13
CA TYR A 153 -7.28 15.33 0.97
C TYR A 153 -8.66 15.71 1.52
N PHE A 154 -8.94 17.00 1.68
CA PHE A 154 -10.22 17.52 2.17
C PHE A 154 -10.98 18.17 1.01
N PRO A 155 -11.71 17.39 0.18
CA PRO A 155 -12.48 17.90 -0.95
C PRO A 155 -13.40 19.06 -0.56
N SER A 156 -13.51 20.06 -1.43
CA SER A 156 -14.68 20.93 -1.46
C SER A 156 -15.66 20.40 -2.52
N ALA A 157 -16.91 20.90 -2.49
CA ALA A 157 -17.97 20.49 -3.41
C ALA A 157 -17.67 20.72 -4.92
N GLU A 158 -16.57 21.38 -5.25
CA GLU A 158 -16.21 21.81 -6.61
C GLU A 158 -15.00 21.04 -7.19
N SER A 159 -14.39 20.10 -6.46
CA SER A 159 -13.19 19.39 -6.89
C SER A 159 -13.30 17.86 -6.71
N ASN A 160 -13.07 17.11 -7.78
CA ASN A 160 -13.04 15.64 -7.80
C ASN A 160 -11.75 15.12 -7.13
N ASN A 161 -11.76 15.09 -5.79
CA ASN A 161 -10.61 14.80 -4.94
C ASN A 161 -10.84 13.52 -4.10
N GLN A 162 -9.90 13.19 -3.21
CA GLN A 162 -9.96 11.96 -2.42
C GLN A 162 -11.10 11.98 -1.40
N HIS A 163 -11.66 10.81 -1.13
CA HIS A 163 -12.82 10.64 -0.25
C HIS A 163 -12.43 9.95 1.05
N HIS A 164 -12.11 10.75 2.08
CA HIS A 164 -11.64 10.26 3.40
C HIS A 164 -12.66 10.39 4.54
N ASP A 165 -13.82 11.00 4.29
CA ASP A 165 -14.80 11.32 5.35
C ASP A 165 -15.64 10.11 5.77
N HIS A 166 -16.19 9.38 4.79
CA HIS A 166 -17.03 8.21 5.05
C HIS A 166 -16.75 7.05 4.07
N LEU A 167 -16.86 5.83 4.57
CA LEU A 167 -16.61 4.60 3.81
C LEU A 167 -17.55 4.48 2.58
N ALA A 168 -18.80 4.91 2.76
CA ALA A 168 -19.82 4.99 1.70
C ALA A 168 -19.35 5.83 0.51
N ASP A 169 -18.89 7.06 0.80
CA ASP A 169 -18.49 8.03 -0.21
C ASP A 169 -17.24 7.55 -0.96
N TYR A 170 -16.30 6.93 -0.25
CA TYR A 170 -15.13 6.31 -0.85
C TYR A 170 -15.51 5.26 -1.90
N PHE A 171 -16.37 4.30 -1.54
CA PHE A 171 -16.76 3.25 -2.48
C PHE A 171 -17.63 3.78 -3.63
N MET A 172 -18.48 4.78 -3.39
CA MET A 172 -19.23 5.45 -4.45
C MET A 172 -18.31 6.06 -5.51
N ALA A 173 -17.29 6.81 -5.07
CA ALA A 173 -16.31 7.39 -5.95
C ALA A 173 -15.51 6.31 -6.70
N LEU A 174 -15.06 5.27 -5.99
CA LEU A 174 -14.31 4.16 -6.58
C LEU A 174 -15.08 3.46 -7.70
N PHE A 175 -16.37 3.15 -7.50
CA PHE A 175 -17.17 2.50 -8.55
C PHE A 175 -17.48 3.42 -9.72
N PHE A 176 -17.59 4.73 -9.47
CA PHE A 176 -17.72 5.70 -10.53
C PHE A 176 -16.46 5.75 -11.40
N GLU A 177 -15.27 5.75 -10.81
CA GLU A 177 -13.98 5.78 -11.51
C GLU A 177 -13.70 4.48 -12.29
N VAL A 178 -13.91 3.33 -11.66
CA VAL A 178 -13.65 2.01 -12.28
C VAL A 178 -14.67 1.71 -13.39
N GLY A 179 -15.86 2.28 -13.30
CA GLY A 179 -16.98 2.01 -14.18
C GLY A 179 -17.62 0.65 -13.90
N VAL A 180 -18.95 0.59 -13.96
CA VAL A 180 -19.77 -0.61 -13.67
C VAL A 180 -19.48 -1.79 -14.62
N GLY A 181 -18.68 -1.58 -15.67
CA GLY A 181 -18.41 -2.57 -16.73
C GLY A 181 -17.06 -3.28 -16.65
N ASN A 182 -16.20 -3.00 -15.66
CA ASN A 182 -14.91 -3.68 -15.54
C ASN A 182 -15.05 -4.99 -14.73
N PRO A 183 -14.83 -6.18 -15.33
CA PRO A 183 -15.10 -7.46 -14.69
C PRO A 183 -14.02 -7.90 -13.68
N ASP A 184 -12.90 -7.20 -13.60
CA ASP A 184 -11.79 -7.61 -12.75
C ASP A 184 -12.07 -7.32 -11.26
N PRO A 185 -11.83 -8.29 -10.36
CA PRO A 185 -12.03 -8.09 -8.94
C PRO A 185 -11.05 -7.03 -8.42
N LEU A 186 -11.58 -6.00 -7.74
CA LEU A 186 -10.76 -5.02 -7.03
C LEU A 186 -10.42 -5.51 -5.62
N LEU A 187 -9.16 -5.35 -5.23
CA LEU A 187 -8.69 -5.53 -3.87
C LEU A 187 -8.29 -4.17 -3.30
N VAL A 188 -8.94 -3.78 -2.19
CA VAL A 188 -8.68 -2.51 -1.51
C VAL A 188 -8.48 -2.76 -0.02
N ILE A 189 -7.48 -2.10 0.57
CA ILE A 189 -7.23 -2.10 2.02
C ILE A 189 -7.63 -0.72 2.55
N VAL A 190 -8.58 -0.69 3.49
CA VAL A 190 -9.02 0.54 4.16
C VAL A 190 -8.55 0.52 5.60
N ASN A 191 -7.74 1.51 5.99
CA ASN A 191 -7.33 1.73 7.37
C ASN A 191 -8.28 2.71 8.06
N THR A 192 -8.66 2.42 9.30
CA THR A 192 -9.56 3.29 10.06
C THR A 192 -9.20 3.32 11.55
N PHE A 193 -9.40 4.48 12.19
CA PHE A 193 -9.35 4.63 13.65
C PHE A 193 -10.73 4.44 14.31
N SER A 194 -11.78 4.18 13.50
CA SER A 194 -13.11 3.86 14.00
C SER A 194 -13.10 2.56 14.82
N ASN A 195 -14.11 2.40 15.67
CA ASN A 195 -14.20 1.24 16.55
C ASN A 195 -14.29 -0.08 15.74
N ILE A 196 -13.62 -1.14 16.18
CA ILE A 196 -13.70 -2.48 15.57
C ILE A 196 -15.13 -3.06 15.54
N ASN A 197 -16.04 -2.54 16.36
CA ASN A 197 -17.45 -2.93 16.40
C ASN A 197 -18.33 -2.06 15.47
N THR A 198 -17.74 -1.21 14.64
CA THR A 198 -18.49 -0.43 13.64
C THR A 198 -19.22 -1.37 12.70
N ASP A 199 -20.51 -1.12 12.50
CA ASP A 199 -21.36 -1.91 11.62
C ASP A 199 -21.12 -1.51 10.16
N VAL A 200 -20.07 -2.10 9.56
CA VAL A 200 -19.68 -1.85 8.16
C VAL A 200 -20.82 -2.11 7.19
N LYS A 201 -21.69 -3.09 7.49
CA LYS A 201 -22.84 -3.39 6.66
C LYS A 201 -23.80 -2.21 6.61
N LYS A 202 -24.15 -1.62 7.76
CA LYS A 202 -24.97 -0.41 7.81
C LYS A 202 -24.33 0.79 7.11
N CYS A 203 -23.02 0.94 7.20
CA CYS A 203 -22.30 2.01 6.51
C CYS A 203 -22.42 1.92 4.97
N LEU A 204 -22.66 0.72 4.42
CA LEU A 204 -22.70 0.46 2.98
C LEU A 204 -24.07 0.03 2.44
N ASP A 205 -25.06 -0.18 3.31
CA ASP A 205 -26.37 -0.76 2.98
C ASP A 205 -27.16 0.06 1.94
N MET A 206 -26.93 1.38 1.90
CA MET A 206 -27.57 2.29 0.95
C MET A 206 -26.97 2.25 -0.46
N ILE A 207 -25.78 1.67 -0.61
CA ILE A 207 -25.02 1.73 -1.87
C ILE A 207 -24.92 0.34 -2.50
N LEU A 208 -24.61 -0.67 -1.70
CA LEU A 208 -24.29 -2.01 -2.20
C LEU A 208 -24.86 -3.07 -1.27
N ARG A 209 -25.16 -4.23 -1.85
CA ARG A 209 -25.34 -5.44 -1.06
C ARG A 209 -23.96 -5.99 -0.68
N VAL A 210 -23.54 -5.78 0.57
CA VAL A 210 -22.22 -6.21 1.05
C VAL A 210 -22.31 -7.45 1.94
N GLN A 211 -21.34 -8.34 1.78
CA GLN A 211 -21.03 -9.40 2.74
C GLN A 211 -19.89 -8.90 3.65
N VAL A 212 -20.11 -8.94 4.95
CA VAL A 212 -19.11 -8.52 5.95
C VAL A 212 -18.67 -9.73 6.76
N ASP A 213 -17.38 -10.03 6.68
CA ASP A 213 -16.75 -11.14 7.37
C ASP A 213 -15.74 -10.65 8.39
N LYS A 214 -15.92 -11.03 9.65
CA LYS A 214 -14.99 -10.70 10.72
C LYS A 214 -13.98 -11.82 10.85
N LEU A 215 -12.71 -11.58 10.52
CA LEU A 215 -11.68 -12.63 10.51
C LEU A 215 -11.58 -13.41 11.84
N SER A 216 -11.85 -12.76 12.98
CA SER A 216 -11.84 -13.41 14.30
C SER A 216 -12.91 -14.50 14.49
N THR A 217 -13.91 -14.61 13.60
CA THR A 217 -14.95 -15.66 13.70
C THR A 217 -14.48 -16.99 13.13
N PHE A 218 -13.44 -16.99 12.31
CA PHE A 218 -12.90 -18.21 11.70
C PHE A 218 -11.81 -18.80 12.58
N ARG A 219 -11.92 -20.11 12.85
CA ARG A 219 -10.92 -20.87 13.60
C ARG A 219 -9.99 -21.67 12.69
N THR A 220 -10.44 -21.98 11.47
CA THR A 220 -9.67 -22.75 10.50
C THR A 220 -9.78 -22.15 9.10
N GLU A 221 -8.77 -22.38 8.28
CA GLU A 221 -8.77 -21.94 6.87
C GLU A 221 -9.94 -22.55 6.09
N ALA A 222 -10.28 -23.81 6.36
CA ALA A 222 -11.43 -24.47 5.73
C ALA A 222 -12.77 -23.74 6.01
N GLN A 223 -12.93 -23.10 7.17
CA GLN A 223 -14.13 -22.31 7.46
C GLN A 223 -14.16 -21.00 6.65
N LEU A 224 -13.00 -20.41 6.36
CA LEU A 224 -12.88 -19.22 5.54
C LEU A 224 -13.06 -19.53 4.04
N GLN A 225 -12.58 -20.69 3.58
CA GLN A 225 -12.72 -21.11 2.17
C GLN A 225 -14.15 -21.49 1.78
N ASN A 226 -14.95 -22.00 2.73
CA ASN A 226 -16.33 -22.44 2.49
C ASN A 226 -17.37 -21.33 2.74
N ARG A 227 -16.95 -20.06 2.69
CA ARG A 227 -17.79 -18.88 2.93
C ARG A 227 -18.42 -18.34 1.67
#